data_AF-A0A1Z8UAY0-F1
#
_entry.id   AF-A0A1Z8UAY0-F1
#
_cell.length_a   1.000
_cell.length_b   1.000
_cell.length_c   1.000
_cell.angle_alpha   90.00
_cell.angle_beta   90.00
_cell.angle_gamma   90.00
#
_symmetry.space_group_name_H-M   'P 1'
#
loop_
_entity.id
_entity.type
_entity.pdbx_description
1 polymer ?
#
loop_
_entity_poly.entity_id
_entity_poly.type
_entity_poly.pdbx_seq_one_letter_code
_entity_poly.pdbx_strand_id
1 'polypeptide(L)'
;MSSISIYLATLYFFTVGAAFFSRFTNVNVGNFLSILIAIIAFILAGLRPWYFPDVDTYELIYDHGATGDFSNPLYWAAHGEPGFKIFTYVASISGLNYDSFLILMASISCMLLIYISRISKIPFSYLWFTYFSFYFITRDLGVIRLSIASHLIVIAFLQRKMIWHIFTLGIATLTFQYFAFVAILARFMSRLKINWLS
;
A
#
# COMPACT_ATOMS: atom_id res chain seq x y z
N MET A 1 2.41 -19.72 18.64
CA MET A 1 2.43 -18.42 17.94
C MET A 1 3.62 -18.44 17.00
N SER A 2 3.45 -18.07 15.72
CA SER A 2 4.61 -17.94 14.84
C SER A 2 5.48 -16.77 15.31
N SER A 3 6.79 -16.81 15.06
CA SER A 3 7.72 -15.75 15.44
C SER A 3 7.26 -14.38 14.94
N ILE A 4 6.59 -14.34 13.78
CA ILE A 4 6.03 -13.12 13.18
C ILE A 4 4.86 -12.56 13.96
N SER A 5 3.96 -13.39 14.50
CA SER A 5 2.89 -12.88 15.35
C SER A 5 3.44 -12.13 16.58
N ILE A 6 4.58 -12.60 17.12
CA ILE A 6 5.26 -11.93 18.25
C ILE A 6 5.88 -10.61 17.79
N TYR A 7 6.56 -10.58 16.63
CA TYR A 7 7.09 -9.33 16.06
C TYR A 7 5.99 -8.30 15.79
N LEU A 8 4.87 -8.72 15.21
CA LEU A 8 3.73 -7.83 14.92
C LEU A 8 3.08 -7.31 16.21
N ALA A 9 2.91 -8.16 17.22
CA ALA A 9 2.43 -7.73 18.53
C ALA A 9 3.39 -6.72 19.18
N THR A 10 4.69 -6.95 19.07
CA THR A 10 5.73 -6.06 19.61
C THR A 10 5.70 -4.70 18.91
N LEU A 11 5.63 -4.68 17.57
CA LEU A 11 5.49 -3.46 16.78
C LEU A 11 4.18 -2.72 17.07
N TYR A 12 3.09 -3.45 17.33
CA TYR A 12 1.83 -2.85 17.75
C TYR A 12 2.00 -2.06 19.06
N PHE A 13 2.60 -2.67 20.08
CA PHE A 13 2.81 -2.00 21.37
C PHE A 13 3.75 -0.79 21.23
N PHE A 14 4.81 -0.87 20.43
CA PHE A 14 5.64 0.29 20.14
C PHE A 14 4.88 1.39 19.40
N THR A 15 4.01 1.02 18.47
CA THR A 15 3.16 1.97 17.74
C THR A 15 2.19 2.68 18.68
N VAL A 16 1.56 1.95 19.61
CA VAL A 16 0.71 2.52 20.67
C VAL A 16 1.54 3.47 21.54
N GLY A 17 2.71 3.03 22.01
CA GLY A 17 3.62 3.85 22.82
C GLY A 17 4.03 5.15 22.13
N ALA A 18 4.35 5.09 20.83
CA ALA A 18 4.71 6.28 20.04
C ALA A 18 3.54 7.27 19.89
N ALA A 19 2.31 6.76 19.73
CA ALA A 19 1.11 7.60 19.69
C ALA A 19 0.81 8.25 21.05
N PHE A 20 0.96 7.50 22.15
CA PHE A 20 0.84 8.05 23.52
C PHE A 20 1.91 9.13 23.77
N PHE A 21 3.17 8.86 23.42
CA PHE A 21 4.26 9.82 23.59
C PHE A 21 4.04 11.11 22.77
N SER A 22 3.52 10.98 21.56
CA SER A 22 3.10 12.11 20.72
C SER A 22 2.03 12.97 21.40
N ARG A 23 1.08 12.35 22.11
CA ARG A 23 0.00 13.03 22.81
C ARG A 23 0.44 13.75 24.08
N PHE A 24 1.28 13.11 24.89
CA PHE A 24 1.60 13.58 26.24
C PHE A 24 2.93 14.31 26.36
N THR A 25 3.84 14.17 25.39
CA THR A 25 5.20 14.71 25.51
C THR A 25 5.54 15.65 24.35
N ASN A 26 5.75 15.10 23.15
CA ASN A 26 6.14 15.91 22.00
C ASN A 26 5.76 15.20 20.69
N VAL A 27 4.95 15.87 19.87
CA VAL A 27 4.48 15.37 18.58
C VAL A 27 5.61 15.09 17.61
N ASN A 28 6.68 15.90 17.60
CA ASN A 28 7.80 15.72 16.67
C ASN A 28 8.58 14.43 16.98
N VAL A 29 8.83 14.17 18.26
CA VAL A 29 9.52 12.94 18.71
C VAL A 29 8.64 11.72 18.45
N GLY A 30 7.34 11.80 18.77
CA GLY A 30 6.39 10.72 18.49
C GLY A 30 6.29 10.39 17.00
N ASN A 31 6.29 11.40 16.13
CA ASN A 31 6.32 11.21 14.68
C ASN A 31 7.62 10.55 14.20
N PHE A 32 8.77 10.99 14.70
CA PHE A 32 10.05 10.37 14.36
C PHE A 32 10.10 8.89 14.75
N LEU A 33 9.69 8.56 15.99
CA LEU A 33 9.60 7.18 16.45
C LEU A 33 8.64 6.35 15.59
N SER A 34 7.49 6.92 15.24
CA SER A 34 6.50 6.23 14.41
C SER A 34 7.02 5.95 13.01
N ILE A 35 7.81 6.87 12.42
CA ILE A 35 8.46 6.64 11.12
C ILE A 35 9.45 5.47 11.21
N LEU A 36 10.26 5.42 12.26
CA LEU A 36 11.20 4.30 12.46
C LEU A 36 10.47 2.96 12.60
N ILE A 37 9.41 2.93 13.41
CA ILE A 37 8.57 1.72 13.60
C ILE A 37 7.92 1.31 12.27
N ALA A 38 7.41 2.27 11.50
CA ALA A 38 6.83 2.01 10.19
C ALA A 38 7.85 1.42 9.22
N ILE A 39 9.06 1.99 9.12
CA ILE A 39 10.12 1.46 8.27
C ILE A 39 10.44 0.01 8.63
N ILE A 40 10.61 -0.31 9.93
CA ILE A 40 10.87 -1.68 10.39
C ILE A 40 9.70 -2.60 10.01
N ALA A 41 8.46 -2.15 10.21
CA ALA A 41 7.27 -2.93 9.86
C ALA A 41 7.20 -3.23 8.35
N PHE A 42 7.44 -2.23 7.49
CA PHE A 42 7.43 -2.41 6.05
C PHE A 42 8.59 -3.28 5.54
N ILE A 43 9.77 -3.22 6.18
CA ILE A 43 10.86 -4.15 5.87
C ILE A 43 10.43 -5.58 6.19
N LEU A 44 9.81 -5.83 7.34
CA LEU A 44 9.29 -7.15 7.68
C LEU A 44 8.17 -7.61 6.74
N ALA A 45 7.35 -6.69 6.23
CA ALA A 45 6.34 -7.00 5.23
C ALA A 45 6.95 -7.40 3.87
N GLY A 46 8.03 -6.72 3.46
CA GLY A 46 8.78 -7.10 2.27
C GLY A 46 9.53 -8.43 2.42
N LEU A 47 10.05 -8.72 3.61
CA LEU A 47 10.78 -9.96 3.96
C LEU A 47 9.86 -11.05 4.55
N ARG A 48 8.57 -11.02 4.22
CA ARG A 48 7.61 -11.99 4.78
C ARG A 48 7.97 -13.43 4.36
N PRO A 49 7.79 -14.43 5.22
CA PRO A 49 8.12 -15.81 4.90
C PRO A 49 7.21 -16.44 3.86
N TRP A 50 7.72 -17.49 3.22
CA TRP A 50 7.04 -18.29 2.20
C TRP A 50 5.66 -18.82 2.62
N TYR A 51 5.42 -19.09 3.91
CA TYR A 51 4.14 -19.61 4.38
C TYR A 51 3.01 -18.56 4.46
N PHE A 52 3.27 -17.30 4.08
CA PHE A 52 2.21 -16.31 3.94
C PHE A 52 1.30 -16.66 2.76
N PRO A 53 -0.03 -16.52 2.91
CA PRO A 53 -1.00 -17.11 1.99
C PRO A 53 -0.96 -16.56 0.56
N ASP A 54 -0.29 -15.43 0.33
CA ASP A 54 -0.21 -14.77 -0.96
C ASP A 54 1.17 -14.90 -1.63
N VAL A 55 2.19 -15.39 -0.93
CA VAL A 55 3.58 -15.38 -1.43
C VAL A 55 3.73 -16.22 -2.70
N ASP A 56 3.25 -17.45 -2.72
CA ASP A 56 3.32 -18.34 -3.89
C ASP A 56 2.58 -17.73 -5.09
N THR A 57 1.45 -17.08 -4.83
CA THR A 57 0.66 -16.44 -5.90
C THR A 57 1.41 -15.22 -6.46
N TYR A 58 2.01 -14.41 -5.61
CA TYR A 58 2.77 -13.23 -6.04
C TYR A 58 4.07 -13.59 -6.77
N GLU A 59 4.73 -14.67 -6.36
CA GLU A 59 5.92 -15.19 -7.04
C GLU A 59 5.57 -15.63 -8.46
N LEU A 60 4.49 -16.39 -8.62
CA LEU A 60 4.02 -16.86 -9.93
C LEU A 60 3.60 -15.68 -10.85
N ILE A 61 2.98 -14.64 -10.28
CA ILE A 61 2.68 -13.40 -11.02
C ILE A 61 3.97 -12.69 -11.45
N TYR A 62 4.95 -12.62 -10.54
CA TYR A 62 6.24 -11.98 -10.79
C TYR A 62 7.01 -12.71 -11.90
N ASP A 63 7.12 -14.03 -11.82
CA ASP A 63 7.85 -14.85 -12.80
C ASP A 63 7.26 -14.73 -14.19
N HIS A 64 5.92 -14.79 -14.32
CA HIS A 64 5.28 -14.56 -15.61
C HIS A 64 5.43 -13.13 -16.10
N GLY A 65 5.29 -12.13 -15.23
CA GLY A 65 5.50 -10.72 -15.57
C GLY A 65 6.93 -10.41 -16.01
N ALA A 66 7.91 -11.05 -15.38
CA ALA A 66 9.34 -10.86 -15.61
C ALA A 66 9.80 -11.32 -17.00
N THR A 67 9.05 -12.20 -17.67
CA THR A 67 9.38 -12.69 -19.03
C THR A 67 9.29 -11.60 -20.10
N GLY A 68 8.40 -10.62 -19.93
CA GLY A 68 8.14 -9.60 -20.95
C GLY A 68 7.59 -10.13 -22.28
N ASP A 69 7.13 -11.38 -22.32
CA ASP A 69 6.62 -12.00 -23.54
C ASP A 69 5.14 -11.63 -23.75
N PHE A 70 4.92 -10.43 -24.30
CA PHE A 70 3.58 -9.94 -24.64
C PHE A 70 2.86 -10.79 -25.69
N SER A 71 3.57 -11.68 -26.40
CA SER A 71 3.00 -12.58 -27.40
C SER A 71 2.43 -13.86 -26.79
N ASN A 72 2.82 -14.20 -25.55
CA ASN A 72 2.39 -15.40 -24.88
C ASN A 72 1.02 -15.21 -24.19
N PRO A 73 0.00 -16.02 -24.50
CA PRO A 73 -1.29 -15.96 -23.81
C PRO A 73 -1.20 -16.16 -22.29
N LEU A 74 -0.21 -16.94 -21.81
CA LEU A 74 0.00 -17.18 -20.38
C LEU A 74 0.46 -15.92 -19.64
N TYR A 75 1.21 -15.04 -20.32
CA TYR A 75 1.58 -13.73 -19.77
C TYR A 75 0.33 -12.92 -19.44
N TRP A 76 -0.70 -12.96 -20.30
CA TRP A 76 -1.96 -12.25 -20.10
C TRP A 76 -2.90 -12.98 -19.13
N ALA A 77 -2.87 -14.31 -19.11
CA ALA A 77 -3.66 -15.13 -18.18
C ALA A 77 -3.16 -15.04 -16.72
N ALA A 78 -1.87 -14.77 -16.51
CA ALA A 78 -1.32 -14.53 -15.17
C ALA A 78 -2.03 -13.33 -14.50
N HIS A 79 -2.34 -13.44 -13.20
CA HIS A 79 -3.17 -12.47 -12.51
C HIS A 79 -2.46 -11.11 -12.34
N GLY A 80 -3.05 -10.02 -12.80
CA GLY A 80 -2.51 -8.67 -12.59
C GLY A 80 -2.83 -7.72 -13.73
N GLU A 81 -2.84 -6.43 -13.42
CA GLU A 81 -3.12 -5.36 -14.36
C GLU A 81 -1.96 -5.20 -15.38
N PRO A 82 -2.21 -4.73 -16.61
CA PRO A 82 -1.19 -4.60 -17.65
C PRO A 82 -0.01 -3.71 -17.21
N GLY A 83 -0.30 -2.62 -16.50
CA GLY A 83 0.74 -1.74 -15.95
C GLY A 83 1.55 -2.42 -14.85
N PHE A 84 0.95 -3.33 -14.07
CA PHE A 84 1.69 -4.13 -13.09
C PHE A 84 2.68 -5.08 -13.77
N LYS A 85 2.26 -5.70 -14.88
CA LYS A 85 3.09 -6.63 -15.64
C LYS A 85 4.24 -5.91 -16.36
N ILE A 86 4.00 -4.70 -16.87
CA ILE A 86 5.07 -3.86 -17.40
C ILE A 86 6.03 -3.44 -16.27
N PHE A 87 5.51 -3.07 -15.10
CA PHE A 87 6.32 -2.68 -13.94
C PHE A 87 7.21 -3.83 -13.44
N THR A 88 6.68 -5.05 -13.37
CA THR A 88 7.44 -6.26 -13.01
C THR A 88 8.51 -6.59 -14.04
N TYR A 89 8.21 -6.46 -15.33
CA TYR A 89 9.22 -6.62 -16.39
C TYR A 89 10.36 -5.59 -16.30
N VAL A 90 10.04 -4.31 -16.05
CA VAL A 90 11.07 -3.28 -15.87
C VAL A 90 11.92 -3.56 -14.62
N ALA A 91 11.29 -4.04 -13.54
CA ALA A 91 11.99 -4.44 -12.33
C ALA A 91 12.93 -5.65 -12.57
N SER A 92 12.50 -6.65 -13.34
CA SER A 92 13.32 -7.83 -13.65
C SER A 92 14.52 -7.48 -14.53
N ILE A 93 14.34 -6.63 -15.56
CA ILE A 93 15.46 -6.13 -16.38
C ILE A 93 16.49 -5.36 -15.54
N SER A 94 16.03 -4.67 -14.49
CA SER A 94 16.89 -3.95 -13.56
C SER A 94 17.68 -4.88 -12.62
N GLY A 95 17.50 -6.21 -12.73
CA GLY A 95 18.19 -7.22 -11.93
C GLY A 95 17.57 -7.48 -10.56
N LEU A 96 16.35 -6.98 -10.29
CA LEU A 96 15.66 -7.31 -9.05
C LEU A 96 15.15 -8.75 -9.13
N ASN A 97 15.36 -9.54 -8.08
CA ASN A 97 14.66 -10.81 -7.89
C ASN A 97 13.30 -10.58 -7.21
N TYR A 98 12.51 -11.64 -7.05
CA TYR A 98 11.19 -11.57 -6.42
C TYR A 98 11.22 -10.94 -5.01
N ASP A 99 12.15 -11.36 -4.15
CA ASP A 99 12.30 -10.79 -2.80
C ASP A 99 12.61 -9.28 -2.83
N SER A 100 13.55 -8.86 -3.68
CA SER A 100 13.88 -7.44 -3.84
C SER A 100 12.72 -6.64 -4.43
N PHE A 101 11.91 -7.26 -5.29
CA PHE A 101 10.69 -6.68 -5.82
C PHE A 101 9.63 -6.48 -4.73
N LEU A 102 9.45 -7.44 -3.82
CA LEU A 102 8.56 -7.28 -2.66
C LEU A 102 9.02 -6.16 -1.73
N ILE A 103 10.33 -6.05 -1.46
CA ILE A 103 10.89 -4.95 -0.67
C ILE A 103 10.65 -3.60 -1.36
N LEU A 104 10.81 -3.53 -2.68
CA LEU A 104 10.51 -2.33 -3.46
C LEU A 104 9.03 -1.94 -3.31
N MET A 105 8.11 -2.90 -3.45
CA MET A 105 6.67 -2.67 -3.30
C MET A 105 6.31 -2.20 -1.89
N ALA A 106 6.89 -2.82 -0.85
CA ALA A 106 6.72 -2.38 0.54
C ALA A 106 7.26 -0.97 0.78
N SER A 107 8.39 -0.65 0.16
CA SER A 107 9.01 0.68 0.23
C SER A 107 8.12 1.75 -0.43
N ILE A 108 7.55 1.44 -1.61
CA ILE A 108 6.58 2.32 -2.28
C ILE A 108 5.35 2.55 -1.38
N SER A 109 4.79 1.48 -0.79
CA SER A 109 3.65 1.58 0.12
C SER A 109 3.96 2.49 1.33
N CYS A 110 5.12 2.30 1.97
CA CYS A 110 5.61 3.14 3.06
C CYS A 110 5.75 4.62 2.65
N MET A 111 6.38 4.88 1.50
CA MET A 111 6.55 6.24 0.98
C MET A 111 5.21 6.92 0.71
N LEU A 112 4.24 6.20 0.15
CA LEU A 112 2.90 6.72 -0.10
C LEU A 112 2.16 7.05 1.22
N LEU A 113 2.30 6.21 2.24
CA LEU A 113 1.72 6.46 3.57
C LEU A 113 2.29 7.73 4.21
N ILE A 114 3.62 7.92 4.16
CA ILE A 114 4.28 9.14 4.63
C ILE A 114 3.79 10.36 3.82
N TYR A 115 3.63 10.21 2.51
CA TYR A 115 3.12 11.26 1.64
C TYR A 115 1.67 11.65 1.99
N ILE A 116 0.80 10.68 2.30
CA ILE A 116 -0.56 10.93 2.78
C ILE A 116 -0.56 11.75 4.06
N SER A 117 0.31 11.42 5.03
CA SER A 117 0.43 12.21 6.26
C SER A 117 0.82 13.67 5.97
N ARG A 118 1.75 13.88 5.04
CA ARG A 118 2.16 15.25 4.64
C ARG A 118 1.03 16.04 3.98
N ILE A 119 0.25 15.43 3.08
CA ILE A 119 -0.87 16.11 2.41
C ILE A 119 -2.02 16.40 3.39
N SER A 120 -2.38 15.40 4.20
CA SER A 120 -3.50 15.50 5.15
C SER A 120 -3.21 16.41 6.35
N LYS A 121 -1.93 16.74 6.59
CA LYS A 121 -1.45 17.49 7.76
C LYS A 121 -1.78 16.80 9.10
N ILE A 122 -2.05 15.50 9.08
CA ILE A 122 -2.25 14.68 10.28
C ILE A 122 -0.88 14.21 10.78
N PRO A 123 -0.58 14.34 12.08
CA PRO A 123 0.66 13.81 12.64
C PRO A 123 0.83 12.33 12.31
N PHE A 124 2.01 11.97 11.78
CA PHE A 124 2.28 10.61 11.30
C PHE A 124 2.08 9.56 12.40
N SER A 125 2.35 9.89 13.66
CA SER A 125 2.12 8.99 14.80
C SER A 125 0.68 8.49 14.93
N TYR A 126 -0.30 9.38 14.79
CA TYR A 126 -1.71 8.99 14.86
C TYR A 126 -2.15 8.23 13.61
N LEU A 127 -1.67 8.67 12.44
CA LEU A 127 -1.98 8.01 11.17
C LEU A 127 -1.39 6.60 11.12
N TRP A 128 -0.15 6.43 11.58
CA TRP A 128 0.50 5.13 11.68
C TRP A 128 -0.21 4.20 12.66
N PHE A 129 -0.62 4.71 13.82
CA PHE A 129 -1.37 3.90 14.79
C PHE A 129 -2.69 3.36 14.23
N THR A 130 -3.50 4.21 13.59
CA THR A 130 -4.75 3.76 12.98
C THR A 130 -4.50 2.85 11.79
N TYR A 131 -3.51 3.17 10.96
CA TYR A 131 -3.14 2.37 9.81
C TYR A 131 -2.65 0.98 10.21
N PHE A 132 -1.75 0.90 11.19
CA PHE A 132 -1.22 -0.36 11.69
C PHE A 132 -2.33 -1.25 12.26
N SER A 133 -3.24 -0.66 13.04
CA SER A 133 -4.30 -1.39 13.75
C SER A 133 -5.34 -2.00 12.80
N PHE A 134 -5.72 -1.27 11.75
CA PHE A 134 -6.85 -1.66 10.91
C PHE A 134 -6.47 -2.17 9.52
N TYR A 135 -5.35 -1.71 8.95
CA TYR A 135 -5.06 -1.92 7.54
C TYR A 135 -3.76 -2.67 7.29
N PHE A 136 -2.65 -2.32 7.97
CA PHE A 136 -1.32 -2.88 7.71
C PHE A 136 -1.29 -4.41 7.76
N ILE A 137 -1.86 -4.99 8.83
CA ILE A 137 -1.84 -6.45 9.05
C ILE A 137 -2.59 -7.20 7.94
N THR A 138 -3.71 -6.64 7.48
CA THR A 138 -4.55 -7.31 6.47
C THR A 138 -4.15 -6.99 5.03
N ARG A 139 -3.54 -5.82 4.79
CA ARG A 139 -3.28 -5.32 3.43
C ARG A 139 -1.82 -5.39 3.05
N ASP A 140 -0.90 -4.77 3.79
CA ASP A 140 0.52 -4.79 3.40
C ASP A 140 1.16 -6.15 3.59
N LEU A 141 0.79 -6.88 4.66
CA LEU A 141 1.27 -8.25 4.86
C LEU A 141 0.56 -9.27 3.97
N GLY A 142 -0.70 -9.01 3.62
CA GLY A 142 -1.58 -9.97 2.95
C GLY A 142 -1.73 -9.79 1.44
N VAL A 143 -1.84 -8.56 0.93
CA VAL A 143 -2.00 -8.26 -0.52
C VAL A 143 -1.39 -6.87 -0.80
N ILE A 144 -0.07 -6.81 -0.90
CA ILE A 144 0.67 -5.52 -0.97
C ILE A 144 0.25 -4.65 -2.16
N ARG A 145 -0.17 -5.27 -3.27
CA ARG A 145 -0.69 -4.58 -4.46
C ARG A 145 -1.96 -3.77 -4.14
N LEU A 146 -2.87 -4.38 -3.37
CA LEU A 146 -4.12 -3.76 -2.94
C LEU A 146 -3.87 -2.61 -1.96
N SER A 147 -2.85 -2.75 -1.11
CA SER A 147 -2.43 -1.68 -0.21
C SER A 147 -2.02 -0.42 -0.98
N ILE A 148 -1.11 -0.56 -1.95
CA ILE A 148 -0.66 0.56 -2.80
C ILE A 148 -1.83 1.20 -3.55
N ALA A 149 -2.74 0.39 -4.10
CA ALA A 149 -3.96 0.90 -4.74
C ALA A 149 -4.78 1.77 -3.78
N SER A 150 -5.00 1.31 -2.54
CA SER A 150 -5.75 2.09 -1.55
C SER A 150 -5.06 3.39 -1.15
N HIS A 151 -3.73 3.39 -1.01
CA HIS A 151 -2.99 4.63 -0.75
C HIS A 151 -3.14 5.63 -1.90
N LEU A 152 -3.04 5.19 -3.16
CA LEU A 152 -3.23 6.06 -4.32
C LEU A 152 -4.65 6.64 -4.39
N ILE A 153 -5.68 5.84 -4.06
CA ILE A 153 -7.07 6.31 -3.99
C ILE A 153 -7.22 7.39 -2.92
N VAL A 154 -6.64 7.19 -1.72
CA VAL A 154 -6.66 8.20 -0.64
C VAL A 154 -5.95 9.48 -1.08
N ILE A 155 -4.79 9.37 -1.74
CA ILE A 155 -4.06 10.52 -2.30
C ILE A 155 -4.92 11.25 -3.32
N ALA A 156 -5.60 10.52 -4.21
CA ALA A 156 -6.50 11.12 -5.18
C ALA A 156 -7.58 11.95 -4.48
N PHE A 157 -8.24 11.42 -3.44
CA PHE A 157 -9.26 12.18 -2.69
C PHE A 157 -8.71 13.42 -1.96
N LEU A 158 -7.46 13.37 -1.49
CA LEU A 158 -6.82 14.51 -0.83
C LEU A 158 -6.36 15.60 -1.81
N GLN A 159 -6.18 15.27 -3.09
CA GLN A 159 -5.76 16.24 -4.10
C GLN A 159 -6.89 17.19 -4.51
N ARG A 160 -6.60 18.49 -4.49
CA ARG A 160 -7.57 19.54 -4.85
C ARG A 160 -7.77 19.72 -6.36
N LYS A 161 -6.72 19.50 -7.15
CA LYS A 161 -6.73 19.73 -8.61
C LYS A 161 -7.22 18.48 -9.35
N MET A 162 -8.22 18.65 -10.22
CA MET A 162 -8.86 17.55 -10.97
C MET A 162 -7.89 16.77 -11.86
N ILE A 163 -6.90 17.44 -12.46
CA ILE A 163 -5.90 16.79 -13.34
C ILE A 163 -5.09 15.73 -12.59
N TRP A 164 -4.57 16.08 -11.40
CA TRP A 164 -3.79 15.15 -10.58
C TRP A 164 -4.64 14.00 -10.03
N HIS A 165 -5.91 14.26 -9.74
CA HIS A 165 -6.87 13.24 -9.31
C HIS A 165 -7.09 12.18 -10.40
N ILE A 166 -7.34 12.61 -11.63
CA ILE A 166 -7.52 11.69 -12.77
C ILE A 166 -6.21 10.93 -13.05
N PHE A 167 -5.06 11.61 -12.98
CA PHE A 167 -3.77 10.99 -13.20
C PHE A 167 -3.45 9.89 -12.17
N THR A 168 -3.64 10.18 -10.87
CA THR A 168 -3.38 9.21 -9.80
C THR A 168 -4.31 8.01 -9.85
N LEU A 169 -5.59 8.22 -10.20
CA LEU A 169 -6.53 7.12 -10.41
C LEU A 169 -6.26 6.34 -11.68
N GLY A 170 -5.80 7.00 -12.74
CA GLY A 170 -5.33 6.34 -13.96
C GLY A 170 -4.17 5.38 -13.65
N ILE A 171 -3.17 5.83 -12.90
CA ILE A 171 -2.07 4.98 -12.43
C ILE A 171 -2.63 3.82 -11.59
N ALA A 172 -3.40 4.10 -10.53
CA ALA A 172 -3.94 3.06 -9.66
C ALA A 172 -4.74 1.99 -10.43
N THR A 173 -5.50 2.42 -11.43
CA THR A 173 -6.32 1.53 -12.27
C THR A 173 -5.48 0.67 -13.18
N LEU A 174 -4.48 1.27 -13.85
CA LEU A 174 -3.64 0.59 -14.82
C LEU A 174 -2.61 -0.33 -14.17
N THR A 175 -2.15 -0.02 -12.94
CA THR A 175 -1.03 -0.72 -12.31
C THR A 175 -1.43 -1.60 -11.13
N PHE A 176 -2.55 -1.38 -10.46
CA PHE A 176 -2.80 -2.09 -9.19
C PHE A 176 -4.22 -2.61 -8.99
N GLN A 177 -5.25 -1.95 -9.54
CA GLN A 177 -6.63 -2.42 -9.44
C GLN A 177 -7.58 -1.84 -10.50
N TYR A 178 -8.06 -2.69 -11.42
CA TYR A 178 -8.98 -2.32 -12.51
C TYR A 178 -10.23 -1.51 -12.11
N PHE A 179 -10.75 -1.68 -10.89
CA PHE A 179 -11.95 -0.97 -10.42
C PHE A 179 -11.66 0.30 -9.61
N ALA A 180 -10.40 0.74 -9.52
CA ALA A 180 -10.06 1.98 -8.81
C ALA A 180 -10.78 3.21 -9.41
N PHE A 181 -11.13 3.18 -10.71
CA PHE A 181 -11.91 4.21 -11.37
C PHE A 181 -13.32 4.42 -10.78
N VAL A 182 -13.91 3.39 -10.15
CA VAL A 182 -15.20 3.51 -9.43
C VAL A 182 -15.11 4.52 -8.28
N ALA A 183 -13.91 4.76 -7.73
CA ALA A 183 -13.71 5.78 -6.71
C ALA A 183 -14.02 7.21 -7.22
N ILE A 184 -13.94 7.47 -8.53
CA ILE A 184 -14.40 8.74 -9.12
C ILE A 184 -15.90 8.92 -8.88
N LEU A 185 -16.67 7.84 -9.01
CA LEU A 185 -18.11 7.84 -8.80
C LEU A 185 -18.46 8.22 -7.36
N ALA A 186 -17.64 7.84 -6.37
CA ALA A 186 -17.88 8.18 -4.97
C ALA A 186 -17.94 9.69 -4.73
N ARG A 187 -17.11 10.49 -5.43
CA ARG A 187 -17.15 11.96 -5.33
C ARG A 187 -18.40 12.57 -5.98
N PHE A 188 -18.92 11.94 -7.04
CA PHE A 188 -20.17 12.35 -7.67
C PHE A 188 -21.38 11.95 -6.81
N MET A 189 -21.38 10.71 -6.29
CA MET A 189 -22.42 10.21 -5.40
C MET A 189 -22.47 10.96 -4.07
N SER A 190 -21.35 11.42 -3.53
CA SER A 190 -21.35 12.24 -2.31
C SER A 190 -22.04 13.60 -2.48
N ARG A 191 -22.24 14.07 -3.72
CA ARG A 191 -23.02 15.28 -4.03
C ARG A 191 -24.51 14.99 -4.19
N LEU A 192 -24.88 13.74 -4.46
CA LEU A 192 -26.26 13.31 -4.48
C LEU A 192 -26.72 13.12 -3.03
N LYS A 193 -27.27 14.18 -2.43
CA LYS A 193 -28.05 14.04 -1.20
C LYS A 193 -29.31 13.25 -1.55
N ILE A 194 -29.35 11.99 -1.17
CA ILE A 194 -30.57 11.22 -1.28
C ILE A 194 -31.47 11.64 -0.12
N ASN A 195 -32.39 12.58 -0.39
CA ASN A 195 -33.46 12.91 0.54
C ASN A 195 -34.47 11.75 0.51
N TRP A 196 -34.24 10.72 1.32
CA TRP A 196 -35.17 9.60 1.50
C TRP A 196 -36.47 9.99 2.25
N LEU A 197 -36.58 11.24 2.71
CA LEU A 197 -37.70 11.76 3.50
C LEU A 197 -38.13 13.14 2.98
N SER A 198 -38.71 13.17 1.78
CA SER A 198 -39.62 14.25 1.33
C SER A 198 -40.93 13.64 0.87
#